data_AF-X1G4L7-F1
#
_entry.id   AF-X1G4L7-F1
#
_cell.length_a   1.000
_cell.length_b   1.000
_cell.length_c   1.000
_cell.angle_alpha   90.00
_cell.angle_beta   90.00
_cell.angle_gamma   90.00
#
_symmetry.space_group_name_H-M   'P 1'
#
loop_
_entity.id
_entity.type
_entity.pdbx_description
1 polymer ?
#
loop_
_entity_poly.entity_id
_entity_poly.type
_entity_poly.pdbx_seq_one_letter_code
_entity_poly.pdbx_strand_id
1 'polypeptide(L)' 'IMKYLIEHEQEVIHRHELLEKVWGFDVTPTTRTVDNYILELRKKMEEDPSNPKHIITVRGAGYKFIP' A
#
# COMPACT_ATOMS: atom_id res chain seq x y z
N ILE A 1 -2.80 0.85 7.03
CA ILE A 1 -2.58 0.48 5.60
C ILE A 1 -3.27 -0.82 5.25
N MET A 2 -2.82 -1.98 5.76
CA MET A 2 -3.36 -3.28 5.34
C MET A 2 -4.88 -3.37 5.44
N LYS A 3 -5.45 -2.91 6.56
CA LYS A 3 -6.91 -2.80 6.74
C LYS A 3 -7.59 -2.03 5.61
N TYR A 4 -7.09 -0.82 5.30
CA TYR A 4 -7.65 0.03 4.23
C TYR A 4 -7.55 -0.63 2.85
N LEU A 5 -6.44 -1.33 2.57
CA LEU A 5 -6.26 -2.07 1.32
C LEU A 5 -7.23 -3.26 1.19
N ILE A 6 -7.51 -3.97 2.28
CA ILE A 6 -8.48 -5.08 2.30
C ILE A 6 -9.92 -4.55 2.16
N GLU A 7 -10.24 -3.43 2.83
CA GLU A 7 -11.55 -2.78 2.73
C GLU A 7 -11.87 -2.28 1.31
N HIS A 8 -10.84 -2.07 0.48
CA HIS A 8 -10.93 -1.70 -0.93
C HIS A 8 -10.27 -2.76 -1.81
N GLU A 9 -10.64 -4.02 -1.59
CA GLU A 9 -10.10 -5.13 -2.37
C GLU A 9 -10.29 -4.91 -3.88
N GLN A 10 -9.31 -5.33 -4.66
CA GLN A 10 -9.32 -5.21 -6.12
C GLN A 10 -9.37 -3.78 -6.68
N GLU A 11 -9.37 -2.75 -5.84
CA GLU A 11 -9.31 -1.35 -6.26
C GLU A 11 -7.87 -0.85 -6.32
N VAL A 12 -7.62 0.15 -7.17
CA VAL A 12 -6.32 0.83 -7.22
C VAL A 12 -6.35 2.01 -6.28
N ILE A 13 -5.61 1.92 -5.18
CA ILE A 13 -5.51 2.99 -4.19
C ILE A 13 -4.26 3.81 -4.45
N HIS A 14 -4.43 5.13 -4.62
CA HIS A 14 -3.33 6.03 -4.87
C HIS A 14 -2.45 6.23 -3.63
N ARG A 15 -1.15 6.50 -3.83
CA ARG A 15 -0.21 6.74 -2.71
C ARG A 15 -0.64 7.92 -1.83
N HIS A 16 -1.07 9.02 -2.45
CA HIS A 16 -1.53 10.20 -1.71
C HIS A 16 -2.79 9.92 -0.90
N GLU A 17 -3.67 9.07 -1.41
CA GLU A 17 -4.88 8.65 -0.68
C GLU A 17 -4.52 7.76 0.51
N LEU A 18 -3.65 6.77 0.33
CA LEU A 18 -3.16 5.95 1.44
C LEU A 18 -2.48 6.81 2.52
N LEU A 19 -1.72 7.81 2.09
CA LEU A 19 -1.08 8.77 2.98
C LEU A 19 -2.13 9.52 3.82
N GLU A 20 -3.09 10.15 3.16
CA GLU A 20 -4.16 10.93 3.79
C GLU A 20 -5.02 10.08 4.73
N LYS A 21 -5.51 8.93 4.25
CA LYS A 21 -6.51 8.13 4.96
C LYS A 21 -5.93 7.32 6.12
N VAL A 22 -4.65 6.98 6.07
CA VAL A 22 -4.01 6.15 7.11
C VAL A 22 -3.25 6.99 8.13
N TRP A 23 -2.62 8.10 7.72
CA TRP A 23 -1.81 8.94 8.62
C TRP A 23 -2.46 10.28 8.98
N GLY A 24 -3.40 10.79 8.20
CA GLY A 24 -3.99 12.12 8.41
C GLY A 24 -3.06 13.27 8.00
N PHE A 25 -3.52 14.49 8.23
CA PHE A 25 -2.86 15.73 7.78
C PHE A 25 -1.81 16.29 8.76
N ASP A 26 -1.72 15.77 9.98
CA ASP A 26 -0.88 16.32 11.07
C ASP A 26 0.55 15.73 11.14
N VAL A 27 0.91 14.91 10.16
CA VAL A 27 2.27 14.43 9.98
C VAL A 27 2.77 14.93 8.63
N THR A 28 4.09 15.00 8.45
CA THR A 28 4.73 15.20 7.15
C THR A 28 5.21 13.88 6.53
N PRO A 29 4.40 12.80 6.46
CA PRO A 29 4.83 11.62 5.72
C PRO A 29 4.77 11.96 4.23
N THR A 30 5.57 11.26 3.43
CA THR A 30 5.56 11.41 1.98
C THR A 30 5.02 10.13 1.35
N THR A 31 4.82 10.14 0.04
CA THR A 31 4.53 8.90 -0.71
C THR A 31 5.60 7.82 -0.49
N ARG A 32 6.84 8.19 -0.14
CA ARG A 32 7.89 7.23 0.27
C ARG A 32 7.57 6.50 1.58
N THR A 33 6.88 7.15 2.51
CA THR A 33 6.42 6.50 3.74
C THR A 33 5.47 5.35 3.40
N VAL A 34 4.54 5.57 2.47
CA VAL A 34 3.64 4.51 1.97
C VAL A 34 4.45 3.35 1.39
N ASP A 35 5.39 3.65 0.49
CA ASP A 35 6.21 2.63 -0.16
C ASP A 35 6.99 1.77 0.86
N ASN A 36 7.55 2.40 1.91
CA ASN A 36 8.29 1.69 2.97
C ASN A 36 7.40 0.72 3.74
N TYR A 37 6.19 1.13 4.12
CA TYR A 37 5.29 0.22 4.82
C TYR A 37 4.74 -0.88 3.92
N ILE A 38 4.53 -0.61 2.62
CA ILE A 38 4.16 -1.66 1.66
C ILE A 38 5.29 -2.71 1.56
N LEU A 39 6.54 -2.27 1.50
CA LEU A 39 7.69 -3.18 1.53
C LEU A 39 7.68 -4.05 2.80
N GLU A 40 7.45 -3.46 3.97
CA GLU A 40 7.37 -4.21 5.24
C GLU A 40 6.18 -5.16 5.31
N LEU A 41 5.03 -4.80 4.73
CA LEU A 41 3.87 -5.71 4.62
C LEU A 41 4.18 -6.90 3.71
N ARG A 42 4.80 -6.66 2.55
CA ARG A 42 5.18 -7.72 1.63
C ARG A 42 6.18 -8.70 2.26
N LYS A 43 7.17 -8.20 2.99
CA LYS A 43 8.11 -9.06 3.75
C LYS A 43 7.44 -9.98 4.76
N LYS A 44 6.29 -9.57 5.31
CA LYS A 44 5.57 -10.32 6.34
C LYS A 44 4.56 -11.32 5.78
N MET A 45 4.04 -11.07 4.58
CA MET A 45 2.86 -11.77 4.06
C MET A 45 3.06 -12.43 2.69
N GLU A 46 3.98 -11.93 1.87
CA GLU A 46 4.26 -12.50 0.55
C GLU A 46 5.33 -13.58 0.68
N GLU A 47 5.18 -14.65 -0.11
CA GLU A 47 6.19 -15.69 -0.27
C GLU A 47 7.49 -15.13 -0.88
N ASP A 48 7.35 -14.28 -1.90
CA ASP A 48 8.44 -13.50 -2.48
C ASP A 48 8.05 -12.00 -2.52
N PRO A 49 8.63 -11.15 -1.64
CA PRO A 49 8.33 -9.72 -1.61
C PRO A 49 8.69 -8.96 -2.89
N SER A 50 9.60 -9.50 -3.71
CA SER A 50 10.00 -8.90 -4.99
C SER A 50 9.02 -9.23 -6.12
N ASN A 51 8.29 -10.34 -5.97
CA ASN A 51 7.23 -10.78 -6.87
C ASN A 51 5.90 -10.99 -6.10
N PRO A 52 5.30 -9.89 -5.59
CA PRO A 52 4.14 -9.96 -4.71
C PRO A 52 2.90 -10.48 -5.47
N LYS A 53 2.11 -11.34 -4.82
CA LYS A 53 0.86 -11.88 -5.37
C LYS A 53 -0.37 -11.11 -4.86
N HIS A 54 -0.29 -10.55 -3.65
CA HIS A 54 -1.43 -9.93 -2.98
C HIS A 54 -1.38 -8.41 -3.03
N ILE A 55 -0.23 -7.79 -2.72
CA ILE A 55 -0.10 -6.32 -2.77
C ILE A 55 0.60 -5.93 -4.08
N ILE A 56 -0.17 -5.64 -5.13
CA ILE A 56 0.33 -5.35 -6.47
C ILE A 56 0.67 -3.88 -6.65
N THR A 57 1.84 -3.59 -7.22
CA THR A 57 2.22 -2.22 -7.60
C THR A 57 1.53 -1.83 -8.91
N VAL A 58 0.74 -0.76 -8.89
CA VAL A 58 0.24 -0.11 -10.11
C VAL A 58 1.12 1.11 -10.39
N ARG A 59 2.00 0.99 -11.40
CA ARG A 59 2.98 2.04 -11.75
C ARG A 59 2.27 3.37 -12.02
N GLY A 60 2.80 4.46 -11.47
CA GLY A 60 2.21 5.80 -11.60
C GLY A 60 1.00 6.09 -10.71
N ALA A 61 0.35 5.07 -10.13
CA ALA A 61 -0.84 5.25 -9.29
C ALA A 61 -0.57 4.94 -7.82
N GLY A 62 -0.33 3.66 -7.49
CA GLY A 62 -0.22 3.21 -6.11
C GLY A 62 -0.26 1.70 -6.02
N TYR A 63 -1.20 1.18 -5.21
CA TYR A 63 -1.23 -0.23 -4.82
C TYR A 63 -2.65 -0.79 -4.94
N LYS A 64 -2.73 -2.07 -5.28
CA LYS A 64 -3.97 -2.83 -5.35
C LYS A 64 -3.82 -4.09 -4.52
N PHE A 65 -4.81 -4.40 -3.71
CA PHE A 65 -4.87 -5.65 -2.98
C PHE A 65 -5.63 -6.71 -3.77
N ILE A 66 -5.08 -7.92 -3.81
CA ILE A 66 -5.66 -9.13 -4.38
C ILE A 66 -5.66 -10.18 -3.27
N PRO A 67 -6.81 -10.80 -2.95
CA PRO A 67 -6.91 -11.86 -1.96
C PRO A 67 -6.27 -13.17 -2.43
#